data_AF-A0A3N9UR54-F1
#
_entry.id   AF-A0A3N9UR54-F1
#
_cell.length_a   1.000
_cell.length_b   1.000
_cell.length_c   1.000
_cell.angle_alpha   90.00
_cell.angle_beta   90.00
_cell.angle_gamma   90.00
#
_symmetry.space_group_name_H-M   'P 1'
#
loop_
_entity.id
_entity.type
_entity.pdbx_description
1 polymer ?
#
loop_
_entity_poly.entity_id
_entity_poly.type
_entity_poly.pdbx_seq_one_letter_code
_entity_poly.pdbx_strand_id
1 'polypeptide(L)'
;MIMNPIDAVREKIEACFIFNSYAPDNIRQLAGVRMLSQIWLDVPAWYFWLHDVPGAFMMEAFHANTWEHDGATFDSARFVVRYFPSTDSELLTNFSDEENHLRHSSLFDETGTPVYEQLHLVREGHFECAIIEYHFSRSEDTVLMLLGTKQPSRHEPRCTTLEALCTALYESLAGMYSLFRQEPPESTYLPGKENGEMSLRALCFSKSNSPIGEKMLRHYLGIESLAPFQHHSEKERNWQRLALIKPESMNSPGCGCCCGN
;
A
#
# COMPACT_ATOMS: atom_id res chain seq x y z
N MET A 1 -2.36 28.27 2.42
CA MET A 1 -3.04 27.43 3.43
C MET A 1 -2.16 26.21 3.62
N ILE A 2 -1.70 25.94 4.84
CA ILE A 2 -0.91 24.73 5.12
C ILE A 2 -1.91 23.57 5.12
N MET A 3 -1.70 22.60 4.24
CA MET A 3 -2.53 21.41 4.15
C MET A 3 -2.20 20.49 5.33
N ASN A 4 -3.19 19.80 5.88
CA ASN A 4 -2.92 18.75 6.87
C ASN A 4 -2.07 17.65 6.18
N PRO A 5 -0.99 17.13 6.81
CA PRO A 5 -0.16 16.08 6.21
C PRO A 5 -0.94 14.83 5.83
N ILE A 6 -1.99 14.47 6.58
CA ILE A 6 -2.82 13.31 6.24
C ILE A 6 -3.59 13.54 4.94
N ASP A 7 -4.09 14.75 4.71
CA ASP A 7 -4.80 15.13 3.49
C ASP A 7 -3.85 15.17 2.29
N ALA A 8 -2.60 15.61 2.52
CA ALA A 8 -1.56 15.60 1.50
C ALA A 8 -1.21 14.20 1.01
N VAL A 9 -1.05 13.25 1.93
CA VAL A 9 -0.80 11.86 1.56
C VAL A 9 -2.05 11.22 0.96
N ARG A 10 -3.23 11.47 1.54
CA ARG A 10 -4.52 11.02 1.03
C ARG A 10 -4.71 11.41 -0.43
N GLU A 11 -4.48 12.67 -0.80
CA GLU A 11 -4.64 13.16 -2.17
C GLU A 11 -3.80 12.34 -3.17
N LYS A 12 -2.56 11.97 -2.80
CA LYS A 12 -1.68 11.16 -3.66
C LYS A 12 -2.18 9.73 -3.82
N ILE A 13 -2.61 9.12 -2.73
CA ILE A 13 -3.15 7.76 -2.75
C ILE A 13 -4.48 7.74 -3.53
N GLU A 14 -5.39 8.68 -3.26
CA GLU A 14 -6.68 8.80 -3.94
C GLU A 14 -6.54 9.05 -5.44
N ALA A 15 -5.56 9.86 -5.86
CA ALA A 15 -5.29 10.07 -7.28
C ALA A 15 -4.91 8.75 -7.99
N CYS A 16 -4.09 7.92 -7.35
CA CYS A 16 -3.77 6.59 -7.86
C CYS A 16 -5.01 5.69 -7.90
N PHE A 17 -5.85 5.78 -6.88
CA PHE A 17 -7.05 4.96 -6.77
C PHE A 17 -8.05 5.27 -7.85
N ILE A 18 -8.40 6.56 -8.03
CA ILE A 18 -9.30 7.03 -9.07
C ILE A 18 -8.80 6.54 -10.42
N PHE A 19 -7.50 6.71 -10.69
CA PHE A 19 -6.90 6.25 -11.94
C PHE A 19 -7.09 4.73 -12.15
N ASN A 20 -6.83 3.92 -11.13
CA ASN A 20 -6.93 2.47 -11.23
C ASN A 20 -8.39 1.95 -11.25
N SER A 21 -9.33 2.63 -10.61
CA SER A 21 -10.77 2.31 -10.69
C SER A 21 -11.31 2.41 -12.11
N TYR A 22 -10.80 3.34 -12.91
CA TYR A 22 -11.20 3.52 -14.31
C TYR A 22 -10.29 2.82 -15.31
N ALA A 23 -9.19 2.22 -14.86
CA ALA A 23 -8.30 1.46 -15.75
C ALA A 23 -9.02 0.20 -16.28
N PRO A 24 -8.79 -0.18 -17.56
CA PRO A 24 -9.27 -1.45 -18.10
C PRO A 24 -8.82 -2.67 -17.27
N ASP A 25 -9.60 -3.75 -17.28
CA ASP A 25 -9.34 -4.96 -16.48
C ASP A 25 -7.93 -5.53 -16.67
N ASN A 26 -7.43 -5.56 -17.91
CA ASN A 26 -6.08 -6.04 -18.19
C ASN A 26 -4.99 -5.17 -17.56
N ILE A 27 -5.23 -3.86 -17.42
CA ILE A 27 -4.29 -2.93 -16.77
C ILE A 27 -4.34 -3.10 -15.25
N ARG A 28 -5.53 -3.24 -14.68
CA ARG A 28 -5.72 -3.59 -13.26
C ARG A 28 -5.06 -4.92 -12.90
N GLN A 29 -5.20 -5.91 -13.78
CA GLN A 29 -4.55 -7.21 -13.62
C GLN A 29 -3.02 -7.09 -13.60
N LEU A 30 -2.42 -6.25 -14.47
CA LEU A 30 -0.98 -5.98 -14.44
C LEU A 30 -0.54 -5.29 -13.15
N ALA A 31 -1.37 -4.39 -12.60
CA ALA A 31 -1.14 -3.78 -11.29
C ALA A 31 -1.38 -4.73 -10.11
N GLY A 32 -1.89 -5.94 -10.36
CA GLY A 32 -2.18 -6.96 -9.34
C GLY A 32 -3.47 -6.70 -8.55
N VAL A 33 -4.23 -5.66 -8.87
CA VAL A 33 -5.43 -5.25 -8.13
C VAL A 33 -6.68 -5.68 -8.88
N ARG A 34 -7.49 -6.52 -8.24
CA ARG A 34 -8.79 -6.95 -8.77
C ARG A 34 -9.87 -5.92 -8.51
N MET A 35 -9.92 -5.40 -7.27
CA MET A 35 -10.92 -4.44 -6.83
C MET A 35 -10.34 -3.54 -5.75
N LEU A 36 -10.86 -2.33 -5.66
CA LEU A 36 -10.52 -1.37 -4.62
C LEU A 36 -11.77 -0.60 -4.22
N SER A 37 -11.89 -0.26 -2.93
CA SER A 37 -13.04 0.46 -2.39
C SER A 37 -12.60 1.43 -1.32
N GLN A 38 -13.18 2.63 -1.31
CA GLN A 38 -12.97 3.61 -0.25
C GLN A 38 -13.89 3.32 0.93
N ILE A 39 -13.35 3.46 2.14
CA ILE A 39 -14.09 3.32 3.39
C ILE A 39 -14.27 4.71 3.98
N TRP A 40 -15.51 5.05 4.33
CA TRP A 40 -15.85 6.36 4.90
C TRP A 40 -15.65 6.36 6.42
N LEU A 41 -14.40 6.41 6.87
CA LEU A 41 -14.06 6.59 8.29
C LEU A 41 -13.67 8.05 8.57
N ASP A 42 -13.45 8.37 9.85
CA ASP A 42 -12.89 9.66 10.27
C ASP A 42 -11.44 9.87 9.77
N VAL A 43 -10.80 8.79 9.30
CA VAL A 43 -9.46 8.78 8.74
C VAL A 43 -9.48 8.13 7.34
N PRO A 44 -8.52 8.47 6.46
CA PRO A 44 -8.42 7.83 5.15
C PRO A 44 -8.22 6.32 5.29
N ALA A 45 -9.12 5.55 4.67
CA ALA A 45 -9.08 4.10 4.70
C ALA A 45 -9.65 3.48 3.42
N TRP A 46 -9.12 2.32 3.05
CA TRP A 46 -9.47 1.63 1.82
C TRP A 46 -9.39 0.12 1.94
N TYR A 47 -10.24 -0.56 1.18
CA TYR A 47 -10.14 -1.99 0.92
C TYR A 47 -9.47 -2.28 -0.42
N PHE A 48 -8.69 -3.37 -0.46
CA PHE A 48 -8.05 -3.89 -1.67
C PHE A 48 -8.28 -5.39 -1.79
N TRP A 49 -8.64 -5.83 -2.99
CA TRP A 49 -8.63 -7.24 -3.37
C TRP A 49 -7.61 -7.42 -4.47
N LEU A 50 -6.66 -8.33 -4.28
CA LEU A 50 -5.65 -8.65 -5.28
C LEU A 50 -6.10 -9.85 -6.13
N HIS A 51 -5.55 -10.00 -7.33
CA HIS A 51 -5.92 -11.11 -8.21
C HIS A 51 -5.51 -12.47 -7.65
N ASP A 52 -4.29 -12.56 -7.11
CA ASP A 52 -3.66 -13.82 -6.72
C ASP A 52 -3.72 -14.08 -5.20
N VAL A 53 -4.52 -13.27 -4.47
CA VAL A 53 -4.65 -13.37 -3.01
C VAL A 53 -6.11 -13.61 -2.61
N PRO A 54 -6.42 -14.74 -1.94
CA PRO A 54 -7.79 -15.06 -1.53
C PRO A 54 -8.18 -14.32 -0.24
N GLY A 55 -8.71 -13.12 -0.38
CA GLY A 55 -9.18 -12.31 0.75
C GLY A 55 -9.25 -10.83 0.39
N ALA A 56 -9.31 -9.99 1.42
CA ALA A 56 -9.29 -8.53 1.29
C ALA A 56 -8.26 -7.93 2.24
N PHE A 57 -7.58 -6.87 1.81
CA PHE A 57 -6.78 -6.03 2.69
C PHE A 57 -7.55 -4.76 3.04
N MET A 58 -7.33 -4.26 4.25
CA MET A 58 -7.69 -2.91 4.65
C MET A 58 -6.43 -2.13 4.97
N MET A 59 -6.32 -0.93 4.41
CA MET A 59 -5.28 0.04 4.76
C MET A 59 -5.94 1.25 5.38
N GLU A 60 -5.54 1.60 6.59
CA GLU A 60 -6.16 2.69 7.36
C GLU A 60 -5.08 3.58 7.96
N ALA A 61 -5.21 4.90 7.78
CA ALA A 61 -4.29 5.87 8.36
C ALA A 61 -4.49 5.94 9.89
N PHE A 62 -3.39 5.93 10.65
CA PHE A 62 -3.44 6.10 12.11
C PHE A 62 -2.48 7.16 12.65
N HIS A 63 -1.54 7.63 11.83
CA HIS A 63 -0.61 8.68 12.19
C HIS A 63 -0.22 9.49 10.97
N ALA A 64 -0.01 10.80 11.14
CA ALA A 64 0.52 11.68 10.11
C ALA A 64 1.44 12.72 10.75
N ASN A 65 2.48 13.10 10.02
CA ASN A 65 3.45 14.08 10.48
C ASN A 65 4.04 14.87 9.30
N THR A 66 4.48 16.09 9.57
CA THR A 66 5.32 16.88 8.66
C THR A 66 6.73 16.96 9.24
N TRP A 67 7.74 16.75 8.42
CA TRP A 67 9.15 16.84 8.82
C TRP A 67 9.99 17.46 7.71
N GLU A 68 11.20 17.90 8.06
CA GLU A 68 12.10 18.59 7.13
C GLU A 68 13.44 17.88 7.04
N HIS A 69 14.03 17.84 5.85
CA HIS A 69 15.37 17.34 5.61
C HIS A 69 16.00 18.07 4.42
N ASP A 70 17.23 18.55 4.59
CA ASP A 70 17.98 19.32 3.58
C ASP A 70 17.18 20.47 2.93
N GLY A 71 16.29 21.11 3.70
CA GLY A 71 15.44 22.22 3.25
C GLY A 71 14.18 21.79 2.48
N ALA A 72 13.95 20.49 2.28
CA ALA A 72 12.71 19.96 1.74
C ALA A 72 11.74 19.58 2.87
N THR A 73 10.46 19.91 2.70
CA THR A 73 9.38 19.54 3.61
C THR A 73 8.68 18.29 3.10
N PHE A 74 8.48 17.33 4.00
CA PHE A 74 7.83 16.06 3.74
C PHE A 74 6.55 15.93 4.56
N ASP A 75 5.43 15.71 3.87
CA ASP A 75 4.19 15.26 4.48
C ASP A 75 4.20 13.73 4.52
N SER A 76 3.86 13.14 5.66
CA SER A 76 3.92 11.70 5.84
C SER A 76 2.71 11.15 6.58
N ALA A 77 2.36 9.90 6.29
CA ALA A 77 1.32 9.17 6.99
C ALA A 77 1.69 7.68 7.12
N ARG A 78 1.30 7.10 8.26
CA ARG A 78 1.43 5.67 8.53
C ARG A 78 0.05 5.01 8.49
N PHE A 79 0.02 3.86 7.86
CA PHE A 79 -1.17 3.07 7.65
C PHE A 79 -1.03 1.70 8.28
N VAL A 80 -2.02 1.29 9.06
CA VAL A 80 -2.13 -0.09 9.50
C VAL A 80 -2.75 -0.90 8.37
N VAL A 81 -2.14 -2.05 8.08
CA VAL A 81 -2.64 -3.00 7.09
C VAL A 81 -3.23 -4.19 7.81
N ARG A 82 -4.51 -4.47 7.56
CA ARG A 82 -5.21 -5.67 8.01
C ARG A 82 -5.50 -6.58 6.84
N TYR A 83 -5.37 -7.89 7.03
CA TYR A 83 -5.72 -8.88 6.01
C TYR A 83 -6.85 -9.78 6.51
N PHE A 84 -7.96 -9.77 5.78
CA PHE A 84 -9.13 -10.62 6.01
C PHE A 84 -9.08 -11.79 5.02
N PRO A 85 -8.57 -12.97 5.43
CA PRO A 85 -8.48 -14.13 4.54
C PRO A 85 -9.87 -14.59 4.07
N SER A 86 -9.97 -15.29 2.95
CA SER A 86 -11.20 -16.03 2.61
C SER A 86 -11.47 -17.13 3.66
N THR A 87 -12.74 -17.44 3.94
CA THR A 87 -13.13 -18.55 4.85
C THR A 87 -12.61 -19.89 4.37
N ASP A 88 -12.49 -20.08 3.06
CA ASP A 88 -12.00 -21.31 2.44
C ASP A 88 -10.47 -21.31 2.27
N SER A 89 -9.78 -20.27 2.75
CA SER A 89 -8.34 -20.16 2.59
C SER A 89 -7.59 -20.98 3.63
N GLU A 90 -6.62 -21.79 3.19
CA GLU A 90 -5.65 -22.42 4.09
C GLU A 90 -4.88 -21.39 4.94
N LEU A 91 -4.81 -20.15 4.47
CA LEU A 91 -4.16 -19.04 5.18
C LEU A 91 -4.81 -18.72 6.52
N LEU A 92 -6.09 -19.03 6.68
CA LEU A 92 -6.85 -18.82 7.91
C LEU A 92 -6.21 -19.55 9.10
N THR A 93 -5.56 -20.69 8.85
CA THR A 93 -4.83 -21.44 9.88
C THR A 93 -3.65 -20.69 10.51
N ASN A 94 -3.22 -19.57 9.92
CA ASN A 94 -2.16 -18.72 10.47
C ASN A 94 -2.67 -17.64 11.42
N PHE A 95 -3.99 -17.53 11.60
CA PHE A 95 -4.61 -16.56 12.48
C PHE A 95 -4.99 -17.21 13.82
N SER A 96 -5.15 -16.39 14.85
CA SER A 96 -5.58 -16.83 16.18
C SER A 96 -6.97 -17.46 16.15
N ASP A 97 -7.30 -18.27 17.15
CA ASP A 97 -8.65 -18.86 17.28
C ASP A 97 -9.75 -17.80 17.34
N GLU A 98 -9.45 -16.64 17.96
CA GLU A 98 -10.37 -15.50 18.03
C GLU A 98 -10.59 -14.87 16.65
N GLU A 99 -9.54 -14.60 15.89
CA GLU A 99 -9.64 -14.13 14.50
C GLU A 99 -10.37 -15.13 13.60
N ASN A 100 -10.12 -16.43 13.78
CA ASN A 100 -10.83 -17.48 13.07
C ASN A 100 -12.32 -17.49 13.42
N HIS A 101 -12.67 -17.31 14.69
CA HIS A 101 -14.07 -17.20 15.12
C HIS A 101 -14.75 -15.96 14.54
N LEU A 102 -14.10 -14.79 14.64
CA LEU A 102 -14.58 -13.54 14.05
C LEU A 102 -14.80 -13.71 12.55
N ARG A 103 -13.88 -14.35 11.84
CA ARG A 103 -13.96 -14.49 10.39
C ARG A 103 -15.17 -15.30 9.89
N HIS A 104 -15.65 -16.25 10.69
CA HIS A 104 -16.83 -17.07 10.40
C HIS A 104 -18.13 -16.49 10.97
N SER A 105 -18.07 -15.36 11.67
CA SER A 105 -19.25 -14.69 12.21
C SER A 105 -19.98 -13.88 11.15
N SER A 106 -21.15 -13.36 11.51
CA SER A 106 -21.91 -12.41 10.68
C SER A 106 -21.30 -11.00 10.62
N LEU A 107 -20.12 -10.77 11.21
CA LEU A 107 -19.43 -9.48 11.17
C LEU A 107 -18.83 -9.17 9.79
N PHE A 108 -18.81 -10.14 8.87
CA PHE A 108 -18.27 -9.99 7.51
C PHE A 108 -19.39 -10.12 6.48
N ASP A 109 -19.31 -9.31 5.42
CA ASP A 109 -20.23 -9.38 4.28
C ASP A 109 -19.76 -10.37 3.20
N GLU A 110 -20.54 -10.47 2.12
CA GLU A 110 -20.26 -11.36 0.98
C GLU A 110 -18.98 -11.02 0.23
N THR A 111 -18.45 -9.80 0.38
CA THR A 111 -17.17 -9.39 -0.24
C THR A 111 -15.95 -9.82 0.59
N GLY A 112 -16.20 -10.38 1.79
CA GLY A 112 -15.17 -10.82 2.72
C GLY A 112 -14.57 -9.68 3.54
N THR A 113 -15.20 -8.51 3.59
CA THR A 113 -14.83 -7.38 4.45
C THR A 113 -15.79 -7.23 5.62
N PRO A 114 -15.38 -6.60 6.73
CA PRO A 114 -16.28 -6.34 7.85
C PRO A 114 -17.47 -5.48 7.43
N VAL A 115 -18.66 -5.78 7.96
CA VAL A 115 -19.85 -4.94 7.85
C VAL A 115 -19.54 -3.58 8.48
N TYR A 116 -19.80 -2.50 7.76
CA TYR A 116 -19.35 -1.16 8.13
C TYR A 116 -19.78 -0.74 9.55
N GLU A 117 -21.04 -0.99 9.93
CA GLU A 117 -21.59 -0.65 11.24
C GLU A 117 -20.90 -1.42 12.39
N GLN A 118 -20.27 -2.55 12.08
CA GLN A 118 -19.63 -3.46 13.03
C GLN A 118 -18.11 -3.47 12.92
N LEU A 119 -17.55 -2.65 12.02
CA LEU A 119 -16.12 -2.63 11.71
C LEU A 119 -15.24 -2.37 12.96
N HIS A 120 -15.74 -1.59 13.93
CA HIS A 120 -15.02 -1.33 15.19
C HIS A 120 -14.75 -2.61 16.00
N LEU A 121 -15.65 -3.60 15.95
CA LEU A 121 -15.50 -4.89 16.64
C LEU A 121 -14.37 -5.74 16.05
N VAL A 122 -14.01 -5.51 14.78
CA VAL A 122 -12.95 -6.25 14.08
C VAL A 122 -11.62 -5.49 14.11
N ARG A 123 -11.64 -4.15 14.22
CA ARG A 123 -10.43 -3.31 14.13
C ARG A 123 -9.55 -3.34 15.38
N GLU A 124 -10.10 -3.64 16.54
CA GLU A 124 -9.39 -3.58 17.82
C GLU A 124 -8.44 -4.77 17.99
N GLY A 125 -7.24 -4.67 17.41
CA GLY A 125 -6.14 -5.62 17.64
C GLY A 125 -6.14 -6.89 16.80
N HIS A 126 -7.09 -7.04 15.87
CA HIS A 126 -7.18 -8.22 15.01
C HIS A 126 -6.74 -7.95 13.57
N PHE A 127 -6.29 -9.01 12.91
CA PHE A 127 -5.94 -9.12 11.51
C PHE A 127 -4.78 -8.23 11.03
N GLU A 128 -4.08 -7.53 11.93
CA GLU A 128 -2.96 -6.64 11.58
C GLU A 128 -1.74 -7.41 11.06
N CYS A 129 -1.34 -7.14 9.82
CA CYS A 129 -0.23 -7.84 9.17
C CYS A 129 1.01 -6.95 8.93
N ALA A 130 0.81 -5.65 8.73
CA ALA A 130 1.89 -4.74 8.38
C ALA A 130 1.55 -3.28 8.71
N ILE A 131 2.58 -2.44 8.66
CA ILE A 131 2.50 -0.99 8.56
C ILE A 131 3.04 -0.58 7.19
N ILE A 132 2.32 0.29 6.49
CA ILE A 132 2.83 0.98 5.31
C ILE A 132 3.00 2.45 5.65
N GLU A 133 4.14 3.03 5.29
CA GLU A 133 4.41 4.46 5.47
C GLU A 133 4.56 5.12 4.11
N TYR A 134 3.96 6.28 3.96
CA TYR A 134 4.09 7.14 2.79
C TYR A 134 4.69 8.47 3.21
N HIS A 135 5.70 8.92 2.47
CA HIS A 135 6.32 10.23 2.63
C HIS A 135 6.30 10.92 1.27
N PHE A 136 5.87 12.18 1.23
CA PHE A 136 5.75 12.96 0.02
C PHE A 136 6.39 14.32 0.20
N SER A 137 7.34 14.69 -0.66
CA SER A 137 7.83 16.05 -0.79
C SER A 137 7.23 16.73 -2.01
N ARG A 138 6.66 17.91 -1.78
CA ARG A 138 6.14 18.78 -2.85
C ARG A 138 7.24 19.46 -3.65
N SER A 139 8.32 19.87 -2.99
CA SER A 139 9.42 20.59 -3.65
C SER A 139 10.19 19.68 -4.59
N GLU A 140 10.41 18.44 -4.16
CA GLU A 140 11.20 17.44 -4.88
C GLU A 140 10.36 16.51 -5.75
N ASP A 141 9.02 16.62 -5.71
CA ASP A 141 8.08 15.69 -6.35
C ASP A 141 8.47 14.21 -6.12
N THR A 142 8.83 13.91 -4.87
CA THR A 142 9.38 12.63 -4.45
C THR A 142 8.41 11.92 -3.52
N VAL A 143 8.19 10.62 -3.76
CA VAL A 143 7.42 9.73 -2.88
C VAL A 143 8.31 8.62 -2.38
N LEU A 144 8.36 8.45 -1.06
CA LEU A 144 8.83 7.22 -0.43
C LEU A 144 7.64 6.39 0.02
N MET A 145 7.76 5.10 -0.24
CA MET A 145 6.89 4.09 0.35
C MET A 145 7.76 3.16 1.18
N LEU A 146 7.29 2.80 2.38
CA LEU A 146 7.94 1.82 3.23
C LEU A 146 6.91 0.77 3.66
N LEU A 147 7.34 -0.48 3.71
CA LEU A 147 6.58 -1.61 4.26
C LEU A 147 7.34 -2.17 5.45
N GLY A 148 6.76 -2.07 6.65
CA GLY A 148 7.19 -2.80 7.83
C GLY A 148 6.24 -3.95 8.11
N THR A 149 6.69 -5.21 8.02
CA THR A 149 5.90 -6.36 8.45
C THR A 149 6.34 -6.81 9.84
N LYS A 150 5.39 -7.02 10.77
CA LYS A 150 5.70 -7.61 12.08
C LYS A 150 6.27 -9.02 11.84
N GLN A 151 7.46 -9.34 12.34
CA GLN A 151 7.87 -10.74 12.40
C GLN A 151 7.00 -11.44 13.47
N PRO A 152 6.53 -12.67 13.22
CA PRO A 152 5.92 -13.47 14.27
C PRO A 152 6.90 -13.61 15.43
N SER A 153 6.38 -13.58 16.66
CA SER A 153 7.21 -13.72 17.86
C SER A 153 8.03 -15.02 17.79
N ARG A 154 9.21 -15.09 18.43
CA ARG A 154 10.14 -16.26 18.33
C ARG A 154 9.51 -17.63 18.65
N HIS A 155 8.32 -17.65 19.22
CA HIS A 155 7.57 -18.86 19.59
C HIS A 155 6.53 -19.30 18.55
N GLU A 156 6.31 -18.51 17.51
CA GLU A 156 5.39 -18.83 16.42
C GLU A 156 6.21 -19.21 15.17
N PRO A 157 5.88 -20.33 14.50
CA PRO A 157 6.55 -20.69 13.25
C PRO A 157 6.45 -19.52 12.27
N ARG A 158 7.54 -19.26 11.53
CA ARG A 158 7.58 -18.19 10.54
C ARG A 158 6.38 -18.34 9.59
N CYS A 159 5.38 -17.48 9.73
CA CYS A 159 4.34 -17.35 8.72
C CYS A 159 4.95 -16.59 7.54
N THR A 160 5.77 -17.28 6.73
CA THR A 160 6.31 -16.78 5.45
C THR A 160 5.20 -16.30 4.52
N THR A 161 3.97 -16.73 4.78
CA THR A 161 2.79 -16.44 3.99
C THR A 161 2.25 -15.03 4.26
N LEU A 162 2.16 -14.56 5.51
CA LEU A 162 1.70 -13.19 5.80
C LEU A 162 2.66 -12.12 5.27
N GLU A 163 3.97 -12.30 5.44
CA GLU A 163 4.97 -11.37 4.87
C GLU A 163 4.84 -11.31 3.34
N ALA A 164 4.65 -12.45 2.67
CA ALA A 164 4.45 -12.51 1.23
C ALA A 164 3.15 -11.80 0.80
N LEU A 165 2.08 -11.91 1.58
CA LEU A 165 0.79 -11.25 1.32
C LEU A 165 0.89 -9.73 1.45
N CYS A 166 1.46 -9.22 2.55
CA CYS A 166 1.62 -7.78 2.72
C CYS A 166 2.65 -7.23 1.70
N THR A 167 3.66 -8.03 1.30
CA THR A 167 4.55 -7.70 0.16
C THR A 167 3.76 -7.60 -1.15
N ALA A 168 2.85 -8.53 -1.44
CA ALA A 168 2.03 -8.48 -2.65
C ALA A 168 1.14 -7.22 -2.71
N LEU A 169 0.55 -6.81 -1.57
CA LEU A 169 -0.19 -5.55 -1.48
C LEU A 169 0.74 -4.35 -1.76
N TYR A 170 1.90 -4.31 -1.11
CA TYR A 170 2.88 -3.26 -1.29
C TYR A 170 3.37 -3.13 -2.75
N GLU A 171 3.64 -4.25 -3.41
CA GLU A 171 4.02 -4.28 -4.82
C GLU A 171 2.90 -3.84 -5.74
N SER A 172 1.65 -4.13 -5.39
CA SER A 172 0.47 -3.70 -6.14
C SER A 172 0.28 -2.19 -6.01
N LEU A 173 0.45 -1.63 -4.81
CA LEU A 173 0.44 -0.18 -4.58
C LEU A 173 1.53 0.53 -5.38
N ALA A 174 2.75 -0.03 -5.42
CA ALA A 174 3.83 0.48 -6.24
C ALA A 174 3.51 0.42 -7.74
N GLY A 175 2.86 -0.65 -8.20
CA GLY A 175 2.39 -0.79 -9.58
C GLY A 175 1.32 0.25 -9.94
N MET A 176 0.34 0.46 -9.06
CA MET A 176 -0.68 1.50 -9.19
C MET A 176 -0.06 2.89 -9.31
N TYR A 177 0.92 3.20 -8.45
CA TYR A 177 1.62 4.48 -8.46
C TYR A 177 2.46 4.63 -9.73
N SER A 178 3.15 3.57 -10.17
CA SER A 178 3.95 3.58 -11.40
C SER A 178 3.11 3.85 -12.64
N LEU A 179 1.94 3.22 -12.71
CA LEU A 179 0.97 3.41 -13.78
C LEU A 179 0.42 4.85 -13.78
N PHE A 180 0.04 5.37 -12.60
CA PHE A 180 -0.48 6.73 -12.46
C PHE A 180 0.56 7.79 -12.85
N ARG A 181 1.80 7.63 -12.39
CA ARG A 181 2.91 8.55 -12.65
C ARG A 181 3.54 8.39 -14.03
N GLN A 182 3.34 7.23 -14.66
CA GLN A 182 4.12 6.78 -15.83
C GLN A 182 5.63 6.73 -15.54
N GLU A 183 5.99 6.36 -14.30
CA GLU A 183 7.36 6.33 -13.80
C GLU A 183 7.54 5.10 -12.89
N PRO A 184 8.51 4.20 -13.13
CA PRO A 184 8.80 3.13 -12.17
C PRO A 184 9.49 3.70 -10.92
N PRO A 185 9.58 2.94 -9.82
CA PRO A 185 10.46 3.30 -8.72
C PRO A 185 11.90 3.45 -9.23
N GLU A 186 12.60 4.49 -8.79
CA GLU A 186 14.02 4.70 -9.09
C GLU A 186 14.86 3.60 -8.44
N SER A 187 14.45 3.16 -7.25
CA SER A 187 15.20 2.23 -6.44
C SER A 187 14.30 1.44 -5.47
N THR A 188 14.72 0.19 -5.25
CA THR A 188 14.17 -0.71 -4.23
C THR A 188 15.25 -0.97 -3.20
N TYR A 189 14.91 -0.80 -1.92
CA TYR A 189 15.83 -1.04 -0.81
C TYR A 189 15.28 -2.07 0.16
N LEU A 190 16.19 -2.88 0.71
CA LEU A 190 15.96 -3.65 1.91
C LEU A 190 16.82 -3.04 3.01
N PRO A 191 16.30 -2.08 3.79
CA PRO A 191 16.97 -1.68 5.01
C PRO A 191 17.17 -2.95 5.84
N GLY A 192 18.39 -3.19 6.30
CA GLY A 192 18.69 -4.36 7.13
C GLY A 192 17.73 -4.44 8.34
N LYS A 193 17.60 -5.63 8.94
CA LYS A 193 16.70 -5.84 10.07
C LYS A 193 17.01 -4.85 11.20
N GLU A 194 16.10 -3.94 11.49
CA GLU A 194 16.14 -3.13 12.70
C GLU A 194 15.77 -4.05 13.87
N ASN A 195 16.72 -4.31 14.79
CA ASN A 195 16.52 -5.10 16.01
C ASN A 195 16.02 -6.55 15.86
N GLY A 196 15.96 -7.08 14.63
CA GLY A 196 15.58 -8.47 14.36
C GLY A 196 14.08 -8.76 14.32
N GLU A 197 13.21 -7.76 14.53
CA GLU A 197 11.76 -7.94 14.69
C GLU A 197 10.91 -7.43 13.52
N MET A 198 11.47 -6.64 12.61
CA MET A 198 10.72 -6.12 11.45
C MET A 198 11.47 -6.39 10.13
N SER A 199 10.75 -6.91 9.14
CA SER A 199 11.20 -6.91 7.74
C SER A 199 10.79 -5.57 7.15
N LEU A 200 11.76 -4.77 6.69
CA LEU A 200 11.51 -3.47 6.11
C LEU A 200 11.83 -3.52 4.61
N ARG A 201 10.93 -2.98 3.80
CA ARG A 201 11.14 -2.71 2.37
C ARG A 201 10.88 -1.24 2.11
N ALA A 202 11.63 -0.65 1.20
CA ALA A 202 11.41 0.74 0.79
C ALA A 202 11.50 0.89 -0.72
N LEU A 203 10.65 1.77 -1.26
CA LEU A 203 10.64 2.20 -2.66
C LEU A 203 10.72 3.71 -2.70
N CYS A 204 11.44 4.22 -3.70
CA CYS A 204 11.50 5.65 -3.99
C CYS A 204 11.01 5.93 -5.40
N PHE A 205 10.13 6.90 -5.54
CA PHE A 205 9.73 7.51 -6.80
C PHE A 205 10.22 8.96 -6.81
N SER A 206 11.11 9.30 -7.74
CA SER A 206 11.64 10.64 -7.92
C SER A 206 11.75 10.94 -9.41
N LYS A 207 11.39 12.16 -9.82
CA LYS A 207 11.64 12.65 -11.19
C LYS A 207 13.09 13.02 -11.45
N SER A 208 13.83 13.33 -10.39
CA SER A 208 15.23 13.70 -10.50
C SER A 208 16.08 12.44 -10.43
N ASN A 209 17.10 12.32 -11.30
CA ASN A 209 18.21 11.36 -11.14
C ASN A 209 19.10 11.72 -9.91
N SER A 210 18.52 12.37 -8.91
CA SER A 210 19.20 12.85 -7.73
C SER A 210 19.06 11.79 -6.65
N PRO A 211 20.14 11.45 -5.91
CA PRO A 211 20.09 10.47 -4.82
C PRO A 211 19.33 10.97 -3.59
N ILE A 212 18.38 11.90 -3.75
CA ILE A 212 17.54 12.45 -2.69
C ILE A 212 16.77 11.34 -2.01
N GLY A 213 16.19 10.41 -2.78
CA GLY A 213 15.47 9.25 -2.25
C GLY A 213 16.30 8.41 -1.28
N GLU A 214 17.52 8.06 -1.68
CA GLU A 214 18.41 7.24 -0.86
C GLU A 214 18.89 7.99 0.39
N LYS A 215 19.34 9.24 0.23
CA LYS A 215 19.79 10.09 1.34
C LYS A 215 18.68 10.28 2.37
N MET A 216 17.46 10.52 1.87
CA MET A 216 16.28 10.66 2.69
C MET A 216 15.96 9.37 3.44
N LEU A 217 15.95 8.21 2.77
CA LEU A 217 15.71 6.93 3.42
C LEU A 217 16.76 6.64 4.51
N ARG A 218 18.04 6.93 4.25
CA ARG A 218 19.12 6.81 5.25
C ARG A 218 18.86 7.72 6.45
N HIS A 219 18.48 8.97 6.21
CA HIS A 219 18.16 9.93 7.28
C HIS A 219 16.95 9.48 8.10
N TYR A 220 15.85 9.13 7.43
CA TYR A 220 14.60 8.71 8.07
C TYR A 220 14.78 7.46 8.93
N LEU A 221 15.51 6.47 8.41
CA LEU A 221 15.77 5.21 9.09
C LEU A 221 16.96 5.28 10.05
N GLY A 222 17.68 6.40 10.10
CA GLY A 222 18.88 6.53 10.93
C GLY A 222 19.99 5.52 10.60
N ILE A 223 20.12 5.10 9.33
CA ILE A 223 21.09 4.08 8.90
C ILE A 223 22.16 4.66 7.98
N GLU A 224 23.39 4.18 8.13
CA GLU A 224 24.53 4.67 7.36
C GLU A 224 24.55 4.16 5.91
N SER A 225 24.02 2.97 5.67
CA SER A 225 24.00 2.33 4.35
C SER A 225 22.69 1.59 4.08
N LEU A 226 22.24 1.69 2.83
CA LEU A 226 21.14 0.89 2.30
C LEU A 226 21.72 -0.13 1.33
N ALA A 227 21.38 -1.40 1.51
CA ALA A 227 21.68 -2.40 0.50
C ALA A 227 20.65 -2.25 -0.64
N PRO A 228 21.07 -1.96 -1.88
CA PRO A 228 20.15 -1.98 -3.00
C PRO A 228 19.62 -3.40 -3.16
N PHE A 229 18.32 -3.53 -3.42
CA PHE A 229 17.74 -4.82 -3.72
C PHE A 229 18.15 -5.22 -5.15
N GLN A 230 19.13 -6.12 -5.28
CA GLN A 230 19.77 -6.43 -6.57
C GLN A 230 18.99 -7.44 -7.44
N HIS A 231 17.77 -7.82 -7.05
CA HIS A 231 16.98 -8.75 -7.86
C HIS A 231 15.97 -7.99 -8.71
N HIS A 232 16.22 -8.00 -10.02
CA HIS A 232 15.24 -7.73 -11.08
C HIS A 232 14.10 -8.77 -11.03
N SER A 233 13.26 -8.64 -10.02
CA SER A 233 12.08 -9.48 -9.86
C SER A 233 11.17 -9.31 -11.07
N GLU A 234 10.32 -10.29 -11.33
CA GLU A 234 9.25 -10.14 -12.32
C GLU A 234 8.37 -8.91 -12.02
N LYS A 235 8.25 -8.55 -10.73
CA LYS A 235 7.47 -7.40 -10.27
C LYS A 235 8.12 -6.06 -10.65
N GLU A 236 9.43 -5.91 -10.52
CA GLU A 236 10.14 -4.71 -11.01
C GLU A 236 9.96 -4.51 -12.52
N ARG A 237 10.05 -5.62 -13.28
CA ARG A 237 9.77 -5.59 -14.73
C ARG A 237 8.32 -5.21 -15.02
N ASN A 238 7.39 -5.63 -14.17
CA ASN A 238 5.99 -5.25 -14.30
C ASN A 238 5.76 -3.76 -13.99
N TRP A 239 6.43 -3.17 -13.00
CA TRP A 239 6.36 -1.73 -12.74
C TRP A 239 6.90 -0.92 -13.92
N GLN A 240 8.02 -1.34 -14.51
CA GLN A 240 8.55 -0.71 -15.73
C GLN A 240 7.55 -0.80 -16.89
N ARG A 241 6.91 -1.96 -17.08
CA ARG A 241 5.86 -2.11 -18.10
C ARG A 241 4.67 -1.18 -17.83
N LEU A 242 4.17 -1.15 -16.60
CA LEU A 242 3.06 -0.29 -16.17
C LEU A 242 3.39 1.19 -16.40
N ALA A 243 4.62 1.62 -16.11
CA ALA A 243 5.06 2.99 -16.35
C ALA A 243 5.07 3.38 -17.84
N LEU A 244 5.24 2.41 -18.74
CA LEU A 244 5.22 2.63 -20.19
C LEU A 244 3.82 2.61 -20.79
N ILE A 245 2.82 2.13 -20.03
CA ILE A 245 1.42 2.16 -20.46
C ILE A 245 0.98 3.61 -20.42
N LYS A 246 0.95 4.24 -21.59
CA LYS A 246 0.20 5.47 -21.74
C LYS A 246 -1.25 5.09 -21.46
N PRO A 247 -1.94 5.75 -20.51
CA PRO A 247 -3.39 5.65 -20.47
C PRO A 247 -3.83 6.01 -21.88
N GLU A 248 -4.34 5.01 -22.61
CA GLU A 248 -5.14 5.25 -23.78
C GLU A 248 -6.26 6.09 -23.23
N SER A 249 -6.06 7.38 -23.45
CA SER A 249 -6.84 8.48 -22.95
C SER A 249 -8.28 8.10 -22.65
N MET A 250 -8.78 8.72 -21.60
CA MET A 250 -10.13 9.25 -21.53
C MET A 250 -10.54 10.12 -22.78
N ASN A 251 -9.98 9.88 -23.98
CA ASN A 251 -10.45 10.35 -25.29
C ASN A 251 -11.53 9.43 -25.84
N SER A 252 -12.07 8.49 -25.06
CA SER A 252 -13.49 8.15 -25.26
C SER A 252 -14.27 9.46 -25.07
N PRO A 253 -14.95 9.98 -26.12
CA PRO A 253 -15.76 11.18 -25.97
C PRO A 253 -16.74 10.94 -24.83
N GLY A 254 -16.90 11.95 -23.98
CA GLY A 254 -17.46 11.87 -22.63
C GLY A 254 -18.53 10.80 -22.41
N CYS A 255 -18.43 10.13 -21.26
CA CYS A 255 -19.53 9.37 -20.67
C CYS A 255 -20.82 10.20 -20.75
N GLY A 256 -21.71 9.84 -21.68
CA GLY A 256 -22.97 10.52 -21.95
C GLY A 256 -24.04 10.31 -20.88
N CYS A 257 -23.64 9.95 -19.65
CA CYS A 257 -24.55 9.53 -18.59
C CYS A 257 -24.79 10.59 -17.51
N CYS A 258 -24.11 11.76 -17.55
CA CYS A 258 -24.23 12.78 -16.49
C CYS A 258 -24.90 14.10 -16.91
N CYS A 259 -25.45 14.19 -18.13
CA CYS A 259 -26.23 15.35 -18.58
C CYS A 259 -27.61 14.89 -19.06
N GLY A 260 -28.49 14.51 -18.12
CA GLY A 260 -29.83 14.05 -18.42
C GLY A 260 -30.75 14.14 -17.21
N ASN A 261 -31.32 15.34 -17.02
CA ASN A 261 -32.42 15.80 -16.15
C ASN A 261 -32.02 16.71 -14.99
#